data_AF-A0A924PBF4-F1
#
_entry.id   AF-A0A924PBF4-F1
#
_cell.length_a   1.000
_cell.length_b   1.000
_cell.length_c   1.000
_cell.angle_alpha   90.00
_cell.angle_beta   90.00
_cell.angle_gamma   90.00
#
_symmetry.space_group_name_H-M   'P 1'
#
loop_
_entity.id
_entity.type
_entity.pdbx_description
1 polymer ?
#
loop_
_entity_poly.entity_id
_entity_poly.type
_entity_poly.pdbx_seq_one_letter_code
_entity_poly.pdbx_strand_id
1 'polypeptide(L)'
;MTKTVSKISLAVVCGSIVAFGASCGHKKISYNAAEATASSETDGKGLITQVIWLKPKKDTIDLKVSLTNHYAHDIAFKRSAVRMTFNGVNGVPKKNDLTGDLPAGATESAVLIFEFDRIVAKKGTVVLTIDPITGGAGEANEGKKIPAINLELPVK
;
A
#
# COMPACT_ATOMS: atom_id res chain seq x y z
N MET A 1 -9.97 -48.46 -51.43
CA MET A 1 -10.60 -47.48 -50.53
C MET A 1 -10.62 -46.13 -51.23
N THR A 2 -11.82 -45.64 -51.48
CA THR A 2 -12.17 -44.35 -52.09
C THR A 2 -12.08 -43.22 -51.06
N LYS A 3 -11.46 -42.08 -51.43
CA LYS A 3 -12.11 -40.75 -51.53
C LYS A 3 -11.08 -39.61 -51.72
N THR A 4 -11.08 -39.10 -52.96
CA THR A 4 -11.02 -37.70 -53.44
C THR A 4 -11.66 -36.72 -52.42
N VAL A 5 -11.33 -35.43 -52.27
CA VAL A 5 -11.47 -34.31 -53.24
C VAL A 5 -10.87 -33.02 -52.64
N SER A 6 -10.10 -32.26 -53.44
CA SER A 6 -9.80 -30.83 -53.24
C SER A 6 -11.06 -29.95 -53.32
N LYS A 7 -11.22 -28.96 -52.44
CA LYS A 7 -12.10 -27.81 -52.71
C LYS A 7 -11.40 -26.49 -52.37
N ILE A 8 -11.22 -25.69 -53.41
CA ILE A 8 -10.95 -24.26 -53.39
C ILE A 8 -12.30 -23.52 -53.24
N SER A 9 -12.20 -22.27 -52.77
CA SER A 9 -13.20 -21.19 -52.75
C SER A 9 -13.96 -21.04 -51.44
N LEU A 10 -13.80 -19.89 -50.77
CA LEU A 10 -14.60 -18.71 -51.08
C LEU A 10 -14.10 -17.50 -50.28
N ALA A 11 -13.80 -16.40 -50.95
CA ALA A 11 -13.63 -15.11 -50.30
C ALA A 11 -14.99 -14.65 -49.75
N VAL A 12 -15.06 -14.33 -48.46
CA VAL A 12 -16.16 -13.57 -47.88
C VAL A 12 -15.58 -12.23 -47.42
N VAL A 13 -15.93 -11.20 -48.18
CA VAL A 13 -15.85 -9.81 -47.74
C VAL A 13 -17.09 -9.54 -46.89
N CYS A 14 -16.89 -9.25 -45.61
CA CYS A 14 -17.75 -8.44 -44.74
C CYS A 14 -16.76 -7.61 -43.92
N GLY A 15 -16.74 -6.28 -43.96
CA GLY A 15 -17.90 -5.41 -43.89
C GLY A 15 -18.16 -5.09 -42.41
N SER A 16 -17.59 -3.96 -41.97
CA SER A 16 -18.02 -3.15 -40.81
C SER A 16 -17.63 -3.57 -39.38
N ILE A 17 -16.71 -2.76 -38.81
CA ILE A 17 -16.73 -2.08 -37.49
C ILE A 17 -17.45 -2.83 -36.35
N VAL A 18 -16.72 -3.34 -35.34
CA VAL A 18 -16.94 -3.06 -33.90
C VAL A 18 -15.68 -3.39 -33.07
N ALA A 19 -15.34 -2.49 -32.15
CA ALA A 19 -14.58 -2.63 -30.90
C ALA A 19 -13.86 -3.96 -30.59
N PHE A 20 -12.58 -3.88 -30.22
CA PHE A 20 -12.15 -3.86 -28.82
C PHE A 20 -10.64 -3.65 -28.83
N GLY A 21 -10.20 -2.53 -28.26
CA GLY A 21 -8.79 -2.30 -27.99
C GLY A 21 -8.25 -3.45 -27.13
N ALA A 22 -7.49 -4.34 -27.74
CA ALA A 22 -6.58 -5.22 -27.04
C ALA A 22 -5.42 -4.35 -26.51
N SER A 23 -5.68 -3.52 -25.50
CA SER A 23 -4.62 -3.06 -24.62
C SER A 23 -4.14 -4.30 -23.89
N CYS A 24 -2.96 -4.78 -24.28
CA CYS A 24 -2.21 -5.83 -23.63
C CYS A 24 -2.34 -5.67 -22.11
N GLY A 25 -2.82 -6.73 -21.46
CA GLY A 25 -3.09 -6.75 -20.04
C GLY A 25 -1.92 -6.15 -19.27
N HIS A 26 -2.22 -5.08 -18.53
CA HIS A 26 -1.41 -4.69 -17.39
C HIS A 26 -1.36 -5.93 -16.48
N LYS A 27 -0.28 -6.72 -16.58
CA LYS A 27 0.10 -7.66 -15.55
C LYS A 27 0.07 -6.84 -14.25
N LYS A 28 -0.93 -7.08 -13.40
CA LYS A 28 -0.88 -6.65 -12.01
C LYS A 28 0.34 -7.35 -11.45
N ILE A 29 1.47 -6.64 -11.43
CA ILE A 29 2.64 -7.12 -10.73
C ILE A 29 2.32 -6.89 -9.25
N SER A 30 1.60 -7.86 -8.65
CA SER A 30 1.50 -7.96 -7.21
C SER A 30 2.85 -8.48 -6.73
N TYR A 31 3.73 -7.55 -6.39
CA TYR A 31 4.91 -7.90 -5.61
C TYR A 31 4.40 -8.30 -4.24
N ASN A 32 4.47 -9.60 -3.92
CA ASN A 32 4.26 -10.10 -2.57
C ASN A 32 5.33 -9.48 -1.68
N ALA A 33 5.02 -8.36 -1.02
CA ALA A 33 5.71 -8.03 0.21
C ALA A 33 5.45 -9.19 1.17
N ALA A 34 6.51 -9.73 1.77
CA ALA A 34 6.30 -10.50 2.99
C ALA A 34 5.45 -9.61 3.91
N GLU A 35 4.34 -10.14 4.41
CA GLU A 35 3.49 -9.42 5.37
C GLU A 35 4.39 -9.04 6.55
N ALA A 36 4.80 -7.77 6.62
CA ALA A 36 5.57 -7.28 7.74
C ALA A 36 4.61 -6.69 8.76
N THR A 37 4.79 -7.12 9.99
CA THR A 37 4.08 -6.64 11.15
C THR A 37 5.09 -5.99 12.08
N ALA A 38 4.78 -4.81 12.57
CA ALA A 38 5.53 -4.14 13.62
C ALA A 38 4.54 -3.62 14.65
N SER A 39 4.91 -3.72 15.92
CA SER A 39 4.11 -3.21 17.02
C SER A 39 4.91 -2.21 17.84
N SER A 40 4.20 -1.23 18.39
CA SER A 40 4.69 -0.37 19.49
C SER A 40 4.31 -0.96 20.85
N GLU A 41 4.03 -2.27 20.92
CA GLU A 41 3.49 -2.91 22.10
C GLU A 41 4.47 -2.92 23.26
N THR A 42 3.98 -2.50 24.42
CA THR A 42 4.59 -2.74 25.73
C THR A 42 3.49 -3.31 26.62
N ASP A 43 3.71 -4.49 27.20
CA ASP A 43 2.76 -5.18 28.10
C ASP A 43 1.34 -5.37 27.53
N GLY A 44 1.23 -5.75 26.24
CA GLY A 44 -0.06 -6.05 25.58
C GLY A 44 -0.92 -4.82 25.24
N LYS A 45 -0.36 -3.62 25.41
CA LYS A 45 -0.94 -2.34 24.98
C LYS A 45 -0.04 -1.74 23.93
N GLY A 46 -0.61 -1.36 22.79
CA GLY A 46 0.19 -0.87 21.68
C GLY A 46 -0.62 -0.55 20.45
N LEU A 47 0.05 0.06 19.48
CA LEU A 47 -0.42 0.14 18.12
C LEU A 47 0.30 -0.95 17.33
N ILE A 48 -0.47 -1.87 16.74
CA ILE A 48 0.03 -2.87 15.80
C ILE A 48 -0.19 -2.33 14.39
N THR A 49 0.85 -2.36 13.56
CA THR A 49 0.73 -2.07 12.14
C THR A 49 1.13 -3.28 11.32
N GLN A 50 0.24 -3.70 10.42
CA GLN A 50 0.48 -4.78 9.48
C GLN A 50 0.43 -4.24 8.05
N VAL A 51 1.39 -4.62 7.21
CA VAL A 51 1.36 -4.31 5.79
C VAL A 51 0.50 -5.34 5.06
N ILE A 52 -0.60 -4.88 4.47
CA ILE A 52 -1.52 -5.72 3.67
C ILE A 52 -0.94 -5.91 2.26
N TRP A 53 -0.45 -4.84 1.65
CA TRP A 53 0.24 -4.91 0.36
C TRP A 53 1.14 -3.70 0.14
N LEU A 54 2.19 -3.89 -0.68
CA LEU A 54 3.12 -2.86 -1.13
C LEU A 54 3.29 -2.99 -2.64
N LYS A 55 3.15 -1.88 -3.38
CA LYS A 55 3.23 -1.83 -4.84
C LYS A 55 4.17 -0.70 -5.26
N PRO A 56 5.44 -1.03 -5.58
CA PRO A 56 6.33 -0.08 -6.23
C PRO A 56 5.82 0.19 -7.65
N LYS A 57 5.81 1.45 -8.05
CA LYS A 57 5.55 1.93 -9.41
C LYS A 57 6.81 2.63 -9.94
N LYS A 58 6.69 3.35 -11.06
CA LYS A 58 7.83 4.03 -11.70
C LYS A 58 8.47 5.07 -10.76
N ASP A 59 7.66 5.94 -10.19
CA ASP A 59 8.02 7.11 -9.39
C ASP A 59 7.29 7.15 -8.04
N THR A 60 6.41 6.18 -7.77
CA THR A 60 5.69 6.10 -6.49
C THR A 60 5.83 4.72 -5.84
N ILE A 61 5.62 4.67 -4.53
CA ILE A 61 5.35 3.43 -3.80
C ILE A 61 3.97 3.58 -3.17
N ASP A 62 3.04 2.72 -3.58
CA ASP A 62 1.74 2.61 -2.95
C ASP A 62 1.82 1.53 -1.86
N LEU A 63 1.25 1.80 -0.70
CA LEU A 63 1.22 0.88 0.44
C LEU A 63 -0.19 0.88 1.04
N LYS A 64 -0.68 -0.30 1.43
CA LYS A 64 -1.84 -0.40 2.34
C LYS A 64 -1.44 -1.08 3.62
N VAL A 65 -1.77 -0.43 4.72
CA VAL A 65 -1.52 -0.90 6.08
C VAL A 65 -2.85 -1.11 6.81
N SER A 66 -2.87 -2.08 7.72
CA SER A 66 -3.87 -2.22 8.78
C SER A 66 -3.25 -1.75 10.08
N LEU A 67 -3.99 -0.95 10.84
CA LEU A 67 -3.59 -0.46 12.16
C LEU A 67 -4.62 -0.95 13.17
N THR A 68 -4.14 -1.59 14.24
CA THR A 68 -4.98 -2.04 15.35
C THR A 68 -4.54 -1.34 16.63
N ASN A 69 -5.46 -0.59 17.23
CA ASN A 69 -5.23 0.14 18.47
C ASN A 69 -5.59 -0.74 19.68
N HIS A 70 -4.58 -1.23 20.41
CA HIS A 70 -4.74 -1.94 21.69
C HIS A 70 -4.60 -1.01 22.91
N TYR A 71 -4.42 0.30 22.72
CA TYR A 71 -4.51 1.24 23.82
C TYR A 71 -5.96 1.41 24.29
N ALA A 72 -6.13 1.80 25.55
CA ALA A 72 -7.43 2.10 26.14
C ALA A 72 -7.96 3.50 25.76
N HIS A 73 -7.19 4.27 24.99
CA HIS A 73 -7.52 5.61 24.51
C HIS A 73 -7.36 5.69 22.99
N ASP A 74 -7.97 6.71 22.40
CA ASP A 74 -7.90 6.95 20.96
C ASP A 74 -6.49 7.40 20.55
N ILE A 75 -6.09 7.06 19.33
CA ILE A 75 -4.81 7.52 18.74
C ILE A 75 -5.12 8.51 17.64
N ALA A 76 -4.53 9.70 17.70
CA ALA A 76 -4.62 10.68 16.63
C ALA A 76 -3.46 10.53 15.63
N PHE A 77 -3.78 10.54 14.34
CA PHE A 77 -2.83 10.60 13.25
C PHE A 77 -2.87 11.97 12.56
N LYS A 78 -1.74 12.68 12.61
CA LYS A 78 -1.52 13.89 11.82
C LYS A 78 -1.06 13.53 10.41
N ARG A 79 -1.32 14.39 9.43
CA ARG A 79 -0.79 14.22 8.05
C ARG A 79 0.72 14.00 8.00
N SER A 80 1.47 14.58 8.94
CA SER A 80 2.92 14.47 9.07
C SER A 80 3.39 13.26 9.89
N ALA A 81 2.48 12.44 10.40
CA ALA A 81 2.79 11.29 11.24
C ALA A 81 3.36 10.10 10.45
N VAL A 82 3.51 10.20 9.13
CA VAL A 82 3.94 9.09 8.30
C VAL A 82 5.09 9.52 7.42
N ARG A 83 6.18 8.76 7.48
CA ARG A 83 7.39 8.98 6.69
C ARG A 83 7.77 7.66 6.02
N MET A 84 8.28 7.73 4.79
CA MET A 84 8.78 6.56 4.08
C MET A 84 10.16 6.85 3.53
N THR A 85 11.06 5.87 3.64
CA THR A 85 12.29 5.85 2.87
C THR A 85 12.34 4.61 1.99
N PHE A 86 13.00 4.72 0.83
CA PHE A 86 13.32 3.60 -0.04
C PHE A 86 14.81 3.62 -0.36
N ASN A 87 15.54 2.57 0.05
CA ASN A 87 17.00 2.51 -0.02
C ASN A 87 17.68 3.77 0.56
N GLY A 88 17.14 4.32 1.66
CA GLY A 88 17.64 5.53 2.31
C GLY A 88 17.24 6.86 1.66
N VAL A 89 16.50 6.85 0.55
CA VAL A 89 15.94 8.06 -0.07
C VAL A 89 14.57 8.35 0.53
N ASN A 90 14.33 9.58 0.98
CA ASN A 90 13.01 9.99 1.51
C ASN A 90 11.98 10.08 0.39
N GLY A 91 10.81 9.50 0.62
CA GLY A 91 9.62 9.69 -0.22
C GLY A 91 8.80 10.89 0.24
N VAL A 92 8.20 11.60 -0.70
CA VAL A 92 7.27 12.70 -0.44
C VAL A 92 5.84 12.14 -0.36
N PRO A 93 5.09 12.36 0.73
CA PRO A 93 3.73 11.84 0.83
C PRO A 93 2.81 12.53 -0.20
N LYS A 94 2.28 11.76 -1.14
CA LYS A 94 1.30 12.20 -2.14
C LYS A 94 -0.13 11.95 -1.67
N LYS A 95 -0.34 10.83 -0.97
CA LYS A 95 -1.62 10.46 -0.35
C LYS A 95 -1.35 9.85 1.02
N ASN A 96 -2.08 10.32 2.02
CA ASN A 96 -2.02 9.78 3.37
C ASN A 96 -3.45 9.69 3.92
N ASP A 97 -4.02 8.48 3.92
CA ASP A 97 -5.33 8.21 4.51
C ASP A 97 -5.27 8.05 6.05
N LEU A 98 -4.07 8.05 6.66
CA LEU A 98 -3.90 8.11 8.11
C LEU A 98 -4.07 9.55 8.59
N THR A 99 -5.32 10.00 8.67
CA THR A 99 -5.69 11.28 9.27
C THR A 99 -6.90 11.12 10.16
N GLY A 100 -6.89 11.79 11.31
CA GLY A 100 -7.98 11.72 12.29
C GLY A 100 -7.65 10.75 13.42
N ASP A 101 -8.69 10.31 14.12
CA ASP A 101 -8.55 9.49 15.32
C ASP A 101 -8.88 8.02 15.02
N LEU A 102 -8.06 7.11 15.54
CA LEU A 102 -8.29 5.68 15.57
C LEU A 102 -8.79 5.30 16.98
N PRO A 103 -10.07 4.94 17.14
CA PRO A 103 -10.63 4.68 18.45
C PRO A 103 -9.94 3.55 19.22
N ALA A 104 -10.04 3.58 20.55
CA ALA A 104 -9.58 2.48 21.40
C ALA A 104 -10.19 1.12 20.96
N GLY A 105 -9.36 0.10 20.78
CA GLY A 105 -9.78 -1.24 20.35
C GLY A 105 -10.10 -1.37 18.86
N ALA A 106 -10.07 -0.28 18.09
CA ALA A 106 -10.45 -0.30 16.68
C ALA A 106 -9.33 -0.84 15.78
N THR A 107 -9.74 -1.38 14.63
CA THR A 107 -8.84 -1.72 13.52
C THR A 107 -9.27 -0.98 12.28
N GLU A 108 -8.35 -0.25 11.66
CA GLU A 108 -8.60 0.48 10.42
C GLU A 108 -7.52 0.21 9.38
N SER A 109 -7.88 0.39 8.11
CA SER A 109 -6.94 0.28 7.00
C SER A 109 -6.73 1.63 6.34
N ALA A 110 -5.48 1.95 6.04
CA ALA A 110 -5.12 3.17 5.34
C ALA A 110 -4.27 2.89 4.09
N VAL A 111 -4.48 3.69 3.05
CA VAL A 111 -3.65 3.70 1.85
C VAL A 111 -2.71 4.90 1.91
N LEU A 112 -1.42 4.62 1.72
CA LEU A 112 -0.33 5.57 1.74
C LEU A 112 0.35 5.54 0.38
N ILE A 113 0.60 6.71 -0.23
CA ILE A 113 1.30 6.81 -1.50
C ILE A 113 2.42 7.83 -1.33
N PHE A 114 3.64 7.40 -1.60
CA PHE A 114 4.84 8.23 -1.57
C PHE A 114 5.41 8.37 -2.97
N GLU A 115 5.79 9.59 -3.33
CA GLU A 115 6.46 9.93 -4.59
C GLU A 115 7.96 10.10 -4.35
N PHE A 116 8.76 9.74 -5.35
CA PHE A 116 10.22 9.82 -5.31
C PHE A 116 10.71 10.54 -6.57
N ASP A 117 11.66 11.46 -6.41
CA ASP A 117 12.24 12.25 -7.52
C ASP A 117 13.01 11.40 -8.55
N ARG A 118 13.26 10.13 -8.25
CA ARG A 118 13.99 9.19 -9.09
C ARG A 118 13.18 7.92 -9.27
N ILE A 119 13.44 7.22 -10.38
CA ILE A 119 12.80 5.94 -10.66
C ILE A 119 13.03 5.00 -9.48
N VAL A 120 11.94 4.52 -8.88
CA VAL A 120 11.98 3.53 -7.81
C VAL A 120 12.55 2.24 -8.40
N ALA A 121 13.70 1.80 -7.88
CA ALA A 121 14.31 0.55 -8.31
C ALA A 121 13.33 -0.61 -8.11
N LYS A 122 13.39 -1.61 -9.01
CA LYS A 122 12.52 -2.80 -8.92
C LYS A 122 12.75 -3.64 -7.65
N LYS A 123 13.85 -3.40 -6.93
CA LYS A 123 14.25 -4.10 -5.70
C LYS A 123 14.85 -3.12 -4.70
N GLY A 124 14.73 -3.42 -3.42
CA GLY A 124 15.28 -2.58 -2.35
C GLY A 124 14.61 -2.81 -1.00
N THR A 125 14.83 -1.90 -0.07
CA THR A 125 14.18 -1.89 1.25
C THR A 125 13.37 -0.63 1.40
N VAL A 126 12.08 -0.78 1.72
CA VAL A 126 11.23 0.31 2.17
C VAL A 126 11.28 0.34 3.70
N VAL A 127 11.47 1.53 4.28
CA VAL A 127 11.26 1.75 5.72
C VAL A 127 10.07 2.69 5.85
N LEU A 128 8.96 2.21 6.40
CA LEU A 128 7.83 3.04 6.79
C LEU A 128 7.94 3.36 8.28
N THR A 129 7.91 4.65 8.60
CA THR A 129 7.82 5.14 9.98
C THR A 129 6.45 5.77 10.20
N ILE A 130 5.77 5.36 11.28
CA ILE A 130 4.53 5.96 11.76
C ILE A 130 4.80 6.55 13.15
N ASP A 131 4.55 7.85 13.32
CA ASP A 131 4.74 8.62 14.54
C ASP A 131 3.37 8.98 15.17
N PRO A 132 2.68 8.02 15.80
CA PRO A 132 1.39 8.25 16.42
C PRO A 132 1.47 9.20 17.63
N ILE A 133 0.37 9.89 17.90
CA ILE A 133 0.15 10.63 19.15
C ILE A 133 -1.15 10.15 19.78
N THR A 134 -1.29 10.33 21.09
CA THR A 134 -2.58 10.14 21.76
C THR A 134 -3.63 11.13 21.24
N GLY A 135 -4.85 10.65 21.01
CA GLY A 135 -6.01 11.45 20.60
C GLY A 135 -6.84 11.94 21.78
N GLY A 136 -7.86 12.77 21.46
CA GLY A 136 -8.91 13.20 22.38
C GLY A 136 -8.67 14.55 23.07
N ALA A 137 -9.68 15.43 23.00
CA ALA A 137 -9.77 16.66 23.80
C ALA A 137 -10.17 16.31 25.25
N GLY A 138 -9.25 16.47 26.20
CA GLY A 138 -9.58 16.44 27.63
C GLY A 138 -8.99 15.33 28.50
N GLU A 139 -8.11 14.47 27.98
CA GLU A 139 -7.32 13.57 28.84
C GLU A 139 -5.97 14.20 29.22
N ALA A 140 -5.45 13.89 30.42
CA ALA A 140 -4.11 14.28 30.88
C ALA A 140 -2.95 13.73 30.00
N ASN A 141 -3.29 12.99 28.96
CA ASN A 141 -2.38 12.39 28.01
C ASN A 141 -2.52 12.95 26.58
N GLU A 142 -3.41 13.90 26.31
CA GLU A 142 -3.62 14.47 24.96
C GLU A 142 -2.30 14.97 24.33
N GLY A 143 -2.03 14.57 23.09
CA GLY A 143 -0.85 15.01 22.33
C GLY A 143 0.49 14.44 22.81
N LYS A 144 0.50 13.49 23.76
CA LYS A 144 1.72 12.77 24.15
C LYS A 144 2.16 11.87 23.00
N LYS A 145 3.49 11.83 22.76
CA LYS A 145 4.10 10.98 21.75
C LYS A 145 4.01 9.52 22.16
N ILE A 146 3.49 8.70 21.26
CA ILE A 146 3.59 7.23 21.35
C ILE A 146 4.88 6.81 20.63
N PRO A 147 5.56 5.72 21.03
CA PRO A 147 6.73 5.22 20.32
C PRO A 147 6.44 5.01 18.83
N ALA A 148 7.36 5.48 17.98
CA ALA A 148 7.23 5.34 16.54
C ALA A 148 7.29 3.87 16.12
N ILE A 149 6.47 3.50 15.15
CA ILE A 149 6.49 2.17 14.53
C ILE A 149 7.36 2.26 13.28
N ASN A 150 8.36 1.39 13.19
CA ASN A 150 9.20 1.25 12.00
C ASN A 150 8.96 -0.12 11.36
N LEU A 151 8.62 -0.12 10.09
CA LEU A 151 8.40 -1.31 9.27
C LEU A 151 9.45 -1.36 8.17
N GLU A 152 10.34 -2.34 8.25
CA GLU A 152 11.29 -2.64 7.17
C GLU A 152 10.70 -3.71 6.24
N LEU A 153 10.59 -3.35 4.96
CA LEU A 153 9.87 -4.12 3.96
C LEU A 153 10.80 -4.40 2.76
N PRO A 154 11.22 -5.65 2.55
CA PRO A 154 11.99 -6.00 1.37
C PRO A 154 11.11 -5.99 0.13
N VAL A 155 11.52 -5.23 -0.89
CA VAL A 155 10.95 -5.24 -2.24
C VAL A 155 11.76 -6.21 -3.09
N LYS A 156 11.15 -7.32 -3.49
CA LYS A 156 11.78 -8.45 -4.21
C LYS A 156 11.56 -8.41 -5.71
#